data_AF-A0A1T4TZ87-F1
#
_entry.id   AF-A0A1T4TZ87-F1
#
_cell.length_a   1.000
_cell.length_b   1.000
_cell.length_c   1.000
_cell.angle_alpha   90.00
_cell.angle_beta   90.00
_cell.angle_gamma   90.00
#
_symmetry.space_group_name_H-M   'P 1'
#
loop_
_entity.id
_entity.type
_entity.pdbx_description
1 polymer ?
#
loop_
_entity_poly.entity_id
_entity_poly.type
_entity_poly.pdbx_seq_one_letter_code
_entity_poly.pdbx_strand_id
1 'polypeptide(L)'
;MERAFTQEEWEACIKVLQVLSRDPDQSPDNMVLKGLVTKLYKRAKKDNKAAVAEAALTAVAPPPVRMTLQRLKQISQKQDVLRQYDKKEVLSQTQLFRKYELPDTGQPAGKNEDLTLTGHQRCYTCQVPYLSVHFFYHMLCPSCAALNYSKRLQCADLRDRVAVVTGGRIKIGYLTALRLLRDGARVWVTTRFAKDCALRFSEEKDFSEWGHRLKIVTLDLRHPGQVRQFIQQLYAEETHLDILIHNAAQTVKRPAAFYQHLFAMEEAPLEALPAAVRSCLAPAPPFRYPGDVWEQQLLPAEIHQSFPAGQYDKDRQQVDLRATNSWTLRLDEIPPGEMLETQLVNVTAPFMLNSQLKALLKKSPFPRRFIINVSAMEGQFNRGSKTPYHPHTNMAKAALNMMTRTSAQDYALDGIYMNSVDTGWITQENPHPKKERLYEEDGFVPPLDETDGMARIYDPIVSGLASPDIPLFGHFLKDYQPYAW
;
A
#
# COMPACT_ATOMS: atom_id res chain seq x y z
N MET A 1 -6.26 -51.97 53.63
CA MET A 1 -6.76 -50.70 54.20
C MET A 1 -5.80 -49.60 53.77
N GLU A 2 -6.08 -48.97 52.64
CA GLU A 2 -5.35 -47.79 52.20
C GLU A 2 -5.72 -46.64 53.13
N ARG A 3 -4.74 -46.13 53.89
CA ARG A 3 -4.90 -44.91 54.67
C ARG A 3 -4.92 -43.74 53.69
N ALA A 4 -6.08 -43.46 53.10
CA ALA A 4 -6.29 -42.28 52.29
C ALA A 4 -6.36 -41.05 53.20
N PHE A 5 -5.63 -40.00 52.82
CA PHE A 5 -5.65 -38.72 53.53
C PHE A 5 -7.07 -38.15 53.56
N THR A 6 -7.50 -37.66 54.72
CA THR A 6 -8.76 -36.93 54.84
C THR A 6 -8.64 -35.57 54.15
N GLN A 7 -9.79 -34.97 53.84
CA GLN A 7 -9.83 -33.68 53.15
C GLN A 7 -9.21 -32.55 54.00
N GLU A 8 -9.35 -32.62 55.31
CA GLU A 8 -8.74 -31.69 56.26
C GLU A 8 -7.21 -31.83 56.32
N GLU A 9 -6.69 -33.06 56.20
CA GLU A 9 -5.25 -33.31 56.10
C GLU A 9 -4.66 -32.79 54.78
N TRP A 10 -5.43 -32.89 53.69
CA TRP A 10 -5.06 -32.31 52.39
C TRP A 10 -5.00 -30.79 52.42
N GLU A 11 -5.99 -30.14 53.03
CA GLU A 11 -6.03 -28.68 53.15
C GLU A 11 -4.91 -28.14 54.05
N ALA A 12 -4.57 -28.88 55.12
CA ALA A 12 -3.42 -28.55 55.97
C ALA A 12 -2.09 -28.64 55.21
N CYS A 13 -1.90 -29.70 54.39
CA CYS A 13 -0.72 -29.84 53.54
C CYS A 13 -0.60 -28.72 52.50
N ILE A 14 -1.70 -28.33 51.87
CA ILE A 14 -1.70 -27.26 50.86
C ILE A 14 -1.35 -25.90 51.48
N LYS A 15 -1.86 -25.59 52.68
CA LYS A 15 -1.52 -24.35 53.40
C LYS A 15 -0.03 -24.28 53.74
N VAL A 16 0.57 -25.38 54.21
CA VAL A 16 2.02 -25.44 54.50
C VAL A 16 2.85 -25.26 53.23
N LEU A 17 2.46 -25.88 52.11
CA LEU A 17 3.16 -25.73 50.82
C LEU A 17 3.03 -24.31 50.24
N GLN A 18 1.91 -23.62 50.45
CA GLN A 18 1.71 -22.23 50.02
C GLN A 18 2.55 -21.23 50.83
N VAL A 19 2.73 -21.46 52.13
CA VAL A 19 3.64 -20.65 52.97
C VAL A 19 5.09 -20.85 52.54
N LEU A 20 5.51 -22.10 52.31
CA LEU A 20 6.87 -22.43 51.83
C LEU A 20 7.17 -21.92 50.41
N SER A 21 6.14 -21.72 49.58
CA SER A 21 6.26 -21.15 48.24
C SER A 21 6.47 -19.63 48.24
N ARG A 22 6.00 -18.92 49.27
CA ARG A 22 6.04 -17.45 49.32
C ARG A 22 7.31 -16.92 49.98
N ASP A 23 7.90 -17.67 50.90
CA ASP A 23 9.14 -17.28 51.59
C ASP A 23 10.05 -18.51 51.78
N PRO A 24 10.74 -18.96 50.71
CA PRO A 24 11.42 -20.27 50.69
C PRO A 24 12.64 -20.37 51.60
N ASP A 25 13.20 -19.26 52.09
CA ASP A 25 14.43 -19.23 52.88
C ASP A 25 14.19 -19.38 54.40
N GLN A 26 12.93 -19.41 54.85
CA GLN A 26 12.59 -19.66 56.26
C GLN A 26 12.30 -21.14 56.59
N SER A 27 12.43 -22.04 55.62
CA SER A 27 12.24 -23.48 55.85
C SER A 27 13.54 -24.14 56.29
N PRO A 28 13.58 -24.87 57.42
CA PRO A 28 14.82 -25.48 57.91
C PRO A 28 15.42 -26.54 56.98
N ASP A 29 14.67 -27.07 55.99
CA ASP A 29 15.13 -28.14 55.08
C ASP A 29 14.64 -27.99 53.62
N ASN A 30 14.94 -26.85 52.98
CA ASN A 30 14.55 -26.51 51.60
C ASN A 30 15.02 -27.56 50.55
N MET A 31 16.20 -28.17 50.72
CA MET A 31 16.71 -29.21 49.80
C MET A 31 15.90 -30.51 49.82
N VAL A 32 15.38 -30.92 50.99
CA VAL A 32 14.61 -32.17 51.13
C VAL A 32 13.23 -32.02 50.47
N LEU A 33 12.62 -30.84 50.59
CA LEU A 33 11.31 -30.53 50.02
C LEU A 33 11.33 -30.59 48.47
N LYS A 34 12.34 -29.98 47.83
CA LYS A 34 12.54 -30.07 46.37
C LYS A 34 12.73 -31.52 45.90
N GLY A 35 13.43 -32.33 46.71
CA GLY A 35 13.63 -33.75 46.43
C GLY A 35 12.32 -34.55 46.46
N LEU A 36 11.44 -34.27 47.42
CA LEU A 36 10.15 -34.96 47.57
C LEU A 36 9.15 -34.59 46.46
N VAL A 37 9.04 -33.31 46.12
CA VAL A 37 8.18 -32.84 45.00
C VAL A 37 8.59 -33.51 43.69
N THR A 38 9.90 -33.64 43.43
CA THR A 38 10.42 -34.30 42.24
C THR A 38 10.10 -35.80 42.21
N LYS A 39 10.12 -36.48 43.36
CA LYS A 39 9.76 -37.91 43.47
C LYS A 39 8.26 -38.13 43.28
N LEU A 40 7.41 -37.28 43.85
CA LEU A 40 5.95 -37.32 43.70
C LEU A 40 5.54 -37.12 42.23
N TYR A 41 6.14 -36.14 41.55
CA TYR A 41 5.89 -35.89 40.12
C TYR A 41 6.27 -37.09 39.24
N LYS A 42 7.43 -37.73 39.50
CA LYS A 42 7.87 -38.92 38.77
C LYS A 42 6.97 -40.14 39.01
N ARG A 43 6.46 -40.32 40.24
CA ARG A 43 5.54 -41.41 40.59
C ARG A 43 4.18 -41.23 39.92
N ALA A 44 3.58 -40.04 40.03
CA ALA A 44 2.31 -39.72 39.38
C ALA A 44 2.37 -39.92 37.86
N LYS A 45 3.48 -39.53 37.21
CA LYS A 45 3.69 -39.75 35.76
C LYS A 45 3.80 -41.24 35.39
N LYS A 46 4.30 -42.09 36.28
CA LYS A 46 4.41 -43.54 36.06
C LYS A 46 3.06 -44.23 36.24
N ASP A 47 2.31 -43.85 37.26
CA ASP A 47 0.99 -44.43 37.55
C ASP A 47 -0.04 -44.03 36.48
N ASN A 48 0.04 -42.79 35.96
CA ASN A 48 -0.78 -42.32 34.84
C ASN A 48 -0.43 -43.05 33.53
N LYS A 49 0.84 -43.43 33.32
CA LYS A 49 1.24 -44.28 32.18
C LYS A 49 0.70 -45.71 32.30
N ALA A 50 0.61 -46.26 33.51
CA ALA A 50 0.04 -47.59 33.75
C ALA A 50 -1.48 -47.59 33.53
N ALA A 51 -2.19 -46.58 34.03
CA ALA A 51 -3.64 -46.42 33.81
C ALA A 51 -4.00 -46.25 32.33
N VAL A 52 -3.20 -45.51 31.56
CA VAL A 52 -3.36 -45.36 30.11
C VAL A 52 -3.08 -46.66 29.35
N ALA A 53 -2.13 -47.47 29.80
CA ALA A 53 -1.82 -48.76 29.19
C ALA A 53 -2.93 -49.80 29.44
N GLU A 54 -3.56 -49.76 30.61
CA GLU A 54 -4.66 -50.67 30.99
C GLU A 54 -5.99 -50.29 30.29
N ALA A 55 -6.26 -48.99 30.11
CA ALA A 55 -7.40 -48.49 29.32
C ALA A 55 -7.27 -48.77 27.81
N ALA A 56 -6.05 -48.90 27.29
CA ALA A 56 -5.79 -49.23 25.89
C ALA A 56 -6.03 -50.72 25.56
N LEU A 57 -6.03 -51.61 26.56
CA LEU A 57 -6.22 -53.05 26.38
C LEU A 57 -7.70 -53.48 26.29
N THR A 58 -8.64 -52.60 26.66
CA THR A 58 -10.09 -52.89 26.74
C THR A 58 -10.95 -52.18 25.68
N ALA A 59 -10.37 -51.31 24.85
CA ALA A 59 -11.11 -50.58 23.81
C ALA A 59 -10.99 -51.25 22.43
N VAL A 60 -12.06 -51.92 21.98
CA VAL A 60 -12.17 -52.35 20.57
C VAL A 60 -12.55 -51.13 19.72
N ALA A 61 -11.55 -50.46 19.17
CA ALA A 61 -11.74 -49.44 18.15
C ALA A 61 -11.99 -50.10 16.78
N PRO A 62 -12.83 -49.50 15.90
CA PRO A 62 -12.89 -49.94 14.51
C PRO A 62 -11.49 -49.86 13.88
N PRO A 63 -11.16 -50.71 12.90
CA PRO A 63 -9.81 -50.79 12.37
C PRO A 63 -9.38 -49.41 11.86
N PRO A 64 -8.19 -48.92 12.25
CA PRO A 64 -7.71 -47.64 11.75
C PRO A 64 -7.53 -47.76 10.25
N VAL A 65 -8.23 -46.92 9.49
CA VAL A 65 -7.92 -46.72 8.07
C VAL A 65 -6.49 -46.18 8.03
N ARG A 66 -5.51 -47.04 7.74
CA ARG A 66 -4.10 -46.64 7.57
C ARG A 66 -4.01 -45.81 6.31
N MET A 67 -4.16 -44.50 6.47
CA MET A 67 -3.88 -43.53 5.43
C MET A 67 -2.36 -43.33 5.38
N THR A 68 -1.76 -43.49 4.21
CA THR A 68 -0.35 -43.13 4.02
C THR A 68 -0.17 -41.64 4.26
N LEU A 69 1.01 -41.21 4.72
CA LEU A 69 1.36 -39.78 4.84
C LEU A 69 1.08 -39.02 3.53
N GLN A 70 1.25 -39.68 2.40
CA GLN A 70 0.97 -39.14 1.07
C GLN A 70 -0.54 -38.92 0.85
N ARG A 71 -1.40 -39.87 1.25
CA ARG A 71 -2.86 -39.73 1.16
C ARG A 71 -3.41 -38.71 2.16
N LEU A 72 -2.83 -38.60 3.35
CA LEU A 72 -3.14 -37.54 4.32
C LEU A 72 -2.75 -36.16 3.79
N LYS A 73 -1.55 -36.02 3.20
CA LYS A 73 -1.13 -34.77 2.52
C LYS A 73 -2.07 -34.41 1.37
N GLN A 74 -2.47 -35.39 0.56
CA GLN A 74 -3.44 -35.16 -0.54
C GLN A 74 -4.82 -34.73 -0.03
N ILE A 75 -5.31 -35.29 1.08
CA ILE A 75 -6.57 -34.86 1.68
C ILE A 75 -6.45 -33.48 2.31
N SER A 76 -5.37 -33.20 3.05
CA SER A 76 -5.11 -31.87 3.62
C SER A 76 -5.04 -30.83 2.50
N GLN A 77 -4.30 -31.09 1.42
CA GLN A 77 -4.24 -30.21 0.25
C GLN A 77 -5.62 -30.02 -0.37
N LYS A 78 -6.41 -31.10 -0.55
CA LYS A 78 -7.79 -30.97 -1.03
C LYS A 78 -8.68 -30.15 -0.09
N GLN A 79 -8.53 -30.30 1.23
CA GLN A 79 -9.29 -29.56 2.24
C GLN A 79 -8.89 -28.08 2.27
N ASP A 80 -7.60 -27.77 2.17
CA ASP A 80 -7.07 -26.41 2.09
C ASP A 80 -7.57 -25.73 0.80
N VAL A 81 -7.56 -26.45 -0.32
CA VAL A 81 -8.13 -25.99 -1.59
C VAL A 81 -9.64 -25.74 -1.47
N LEU A 82 -10.41 -26.64 -0.83
CA LEU A 82 -11.86 -26.42 -0.61
C LEU A 82 -12.15 -25.21 0.27
N ARG A 83 -11.35 -24.97 1.33
CA ARG A 83 -11.43 -23.75 2.16
C ARG A 83 -11.05 -22.50 1.38
N GLN A 84 -10.08 -22.61 0.47
CA GLN A 84 -9.71 -21.51 -0.43
C GLN A 84 -10.85 -21.19 -1.40
N TYR A 85 -11.54 -22.20 -1.95
CA TYR A 85 -12.71 -21.98 -2.82
C TYR A 85 -13.84 -21.25 -2.09
N ASP A 86 -14.19 -21.70 -0.88
CA ASP A 86 -15.21 -21.07 -0.03
C ASP A 86 -14.81 -19.63 0.36
N LYS A 87 -13.54 -19.43 0.77
CA LYS A 87 -13.00 -18.08 1.02
C LYS A 87 -13.06 -17.21 -0.24
N LYS A 88 -12.62 -17.71 -1.39
CA LYS A 88 -12.62 -16.97 -2.67
C LYS A 88 -14.04 -16.60 -3.08
N GLU A 89 -15.00 -17.49 -2.87
CA GLU A 89 -16.43 -17.27 -3.12
C GLU A 89 -17.03 -16.19 -2.22
N VAL A 90 -16.69 -16.16 -0.92
CA VAL A 90 -17.15 -15.09 -0.03
C VAL A 90 -16.47 -13.76 -0.38
N LEU A 91 -15.16 -13.76 -0.65
CA LEU A 91 -14.41 -12.52 -0.94
C LEU A 91 -14.77 -11.90 -2.30
N SER A 92 -15.09 -12.72 -3.31
CA SER A 92 -15.54 -12.25 -4.63
C SER A 92 -16.91 -11.57 -4.62
N GLN A 93 -17.65 -11.67 -3.50
CA GLN A 93 -18.88 -10.92 -3.32
C GLN A 93 -18.65 -9.46 -2.93
N THR A 94 -17.44 -9.10 -2.47
CA THR A 94 -17.14 -7.72 -2.09
C THR A 94 -16.96 -6.82 -3.31
N GLN A 95 -17.36 -5.54 -3.19
CA GLN A 95 -17.28 -4.59 -4.31
C GLN A 95 -15.85 -4.38 -4.83
N LEU A 96 -14.88 -4.30 -3.91
CA LEU A 96 -13.49 -4.07 -4.29
C LEU A 96 -12.89 -5.25 -5.06
N PHE A 97 -13.25 -6.48 -4.69
CA PHE A 97 -12.79 -7.66 -5.41
C PHE A 97 -13.36 -7.72 -6.83
N ARG A 98 -14.68 -7.48 -6.97
CA ARG A 98 -15.35 -7.48 -8.30
C ARG A 98 -14.80 -6.44 -9.25
N LYS A 99 -14.37 -5.28 -8.74
CA LYS A 99 -13.69 -4.22 -9.53
C LYS A 99 -12.43 -4.75 -10.23
N TYR A 100 -11.81 -5.80 -9.70
CA TYR A 100 -10.63 -6.43 -10.30
C TYR A 100 -10.99 -7.53 -11.34
N GLU A 101 -12.12 -8.23 -11.17
CA GLU A 101 -12.53 -9.33 -12.05
C GLU A 101 -13.29 -8.87 -13.31
N LEU A 102 -13.91 -7.68 -13.31
CA LEU A 102 -14.84 -7.26 -14.37
C LEU A 102 -14.59 -5.81 -14.84
N PRO A 103 -14.21 -5.57 -16.11
CA PRO A 103 -14.46 -4.31 -16.77
C PRO A 103 -15.96 -4.23 -17.10
N ASP A 104 -16.69 -3.35 -16.43
CA ASP A 104 -17.99 -2.81 -16.86
C ASP A 104 -19.14 -3.80 -17.21
N THR A 105 -19.34 -4.85 -16.43
CA THR A 105 -20.67 -5.50 -16.39
C THR A 105 -21.48 -4.93 -15.24
N GLY A 106 -22.42 -4.06 -15.59
CA GLY A 106 -23.18 -3.23 -14.66
C GLY A 106 -24.02 -3.97 -13.61
N GLN A 107 -24.47 -3.14 -12.66
CA GLN A 107 -25.33 -3.33 -11.49
C GLN A 107 -24.60 -3.66 -10.16
N PRO A 108 -24.69 -2.76 -9.15
CA PRO A 108 -24.45 -3.13 -7.77
C PRO A 108 -25.67 -3.93 -7.30
N ALA A 109 -25.59 -5.26 -7.41
CA ALA A 109 -26.62 -6.14 -6.89
C ALA A 109 -26.03 -7.05 -5.80
N GLY A 110 -26.57 -6.88 -4.60
CA GLY A 110 -26.27 -7.64 -3.39
C GLY A 110 -26.52 -6.76 -2.18
N LYS A 111 -27.52 -7.10 -1.37
CA LYS A 111 -27.86 -6.42 -0.10
C LYS A 111 -26.61 -6.31 0.79
N ASN A 112 -26.64 -5.40 1.77
CA ASN A 112 -25.74 -5.41 2.95
C ASN A 112 -25.96 -6.73 3.73
N GLU A 113 -25.62 -7.86 3.15
CA GLU A 113 -25.63 -9.16 3.81
C GLU A 113 -24.29 -9.33 4.51
N ASP A 114 -24.34 -9.81 5.75
CA ASP A 114 -23.16 -10.07 6.56
C ASP A 114 -22.37 -11.24 5.97
N LEU A 115 -21.46 -10.93 5.05
CA LEU A 115 -20.50 -11.88 4.51
C LEU A 115 -19.65 -12.43 5.65
N THR A 116 -19.70 -13.74 5.88
CA THR A 116 -18.95 -14.39 6.97
C THR A 116 -18.09 -15.51 6.41
N LEU A 117 -16.81 -15.51 6.75
CA LEU A 117 -15.90 -16.58 6.39
C LEU A 117 -16.09 -17.82 7.27
N THR A 118 -15.85 -19.00 6.69
CA THR A 118 -15.79 -20.26 7.44
C THR A 118 -14.51 -20.43 8.27
N GLY A 119 -13.49 -19.62 8.02
CA GLY A 119 -12.24 -19.59 8.77
C GLY A 119 -11.70 -18.17 8.97
N HIS A 120 -10.90 -17.98 10.02
CA HIS A 120 -10.34 -16.67 10.33
C HIS A 120 -9.36 -16.21 9.25
N GLN A 121 -9.45 -14.94 8.85
CA GLN A 121 -8.44 -14.28 8.04
C GLN A 121 -7.84 -13.09 8.79
N ARG A 122 -6.60 -12.67 8.45
CA ARG A 122 -5.94 -11.54 9.11
C ARG A 122 -6.22 -10.25 8.35
N CYS A 123 -6.57 -9.19 9.08
CA CYS A 123 -6.75 -7.85 8.51
C CYS A 123 -5.44 -7.33 7.91
N TYR A 124 -5.50 -6.80 6.70
CA TYR A 124 -4.35 -6.18 6.02
C TYR A 124 -3.74 -5.03 6.83
N THR A 125 -4.56 -4.20 7.46
CA THR A 125 -4.11 -3.05 8.27
C THR A 125 -3.63 -3.48 9.66
N CYS A 126 -4.51 -4.00 10.51
CA CYS A 126 -4.21 -4.25 11.93
C CYS A 126 -3.72 -5.66 12.26
N GLN A 127 -3.70 -6.58 11.28
CA GLN A 127 -3.26 -7.98 11.43
C GLN A 127 -4.10 -8.84 12.40
N VAL A 128 -5.18 -8.28 12.96
CA VAL A 128 -6.15 -8.98 13.83
C VAL A 128 -6.97 -9.98 13.02
N PRO A 129 -7.15 -11.22 13.50
CA PRO A 129 -8.04 -12.20 12.87
C PRO A 129 -9.51 -11.76 12.90
N TYR A 130 -10.25 -12.01 11.81
CA TYR A 130 -11.68 -11.71 11.72
C TYR A 130 -12.41 -12.73 10.84
N LEU A 131 -13.74 -12.79 11.00
CA LEU A 131 -14.65 -13.65 10.24
C LEU A 131 -15.66 -12.85 9.43
N SER A 132 -16.21 -11.78 10.00
CA SER A 132 -17.16 -10.89 9.32
C SER A 132 -16.45 -9.97 8.32
N VAL A 133 -16.88 -10.03 7.07
CA VAL A 133 -16.32 -9.31 5.93
C VAL A 133 -17.20 -8.11 5.61
N HIS A 134 -16.56 -6.95 5.42
CA HIS A 134 -17.26 -5.73 5.03
C HIS A 134 -17.72 -5.83 3.57
N PHE A 135 -18.91 -5.33 3.24
CA PHE A 135 -19.48 -5.40 1.88
C PHE A 135 -18.54 -4.86 0.78
N PHE A 136 -17.72 -3.86 1.13
CA PHE A 136 -16.77 -3.25 0.20
C PHE A 136 -15.39 -3.93 0.18
N TYR A 137 -14.80 -4.26 1.34
CA TYR A 137 -13.38 -4.68 1.44
C TYR A 137 -13.26 -6.17 1.76
N HIS A 138 -12.54 -6.91 0.91
CA HIS A 138 -12.27 -8.34 1.11
C HIS A 138 -11.21 -8.64 2.17
N MET A 139 -10.27 -7.71 2.42
CA MET A 139 -9.07 -7.94 3.24
C MET A 139 -8.93 -7.05 4.47
N LEU A 140 -10.00 -6.36 4.89
CA LEU A 140 -10.04 -5.55 6.11
C LEU A 140 -11.07 -6.09 7.11
N CYS A 141 -10.71 -6.12 8.40
CA CYS A 141 -11.70 -6.36 9.45
C CYS A 141 -12.72 -5.21 9.52
N PRO A 142 -13.92 -5.41 10.12
CA PRO A 142 -14.99 -4.42 10.09
C PRO A 142 -14.60 -3.03 10.56
N SER A 143 -13.78 -2.91 11.62
CA SER A 143 -13.34 -1.61 12.14
C SER A 143 -12.37 -0.88 11.18
N CYS A 144 -11.37 -1.58 10.65
CA CYS A 144 -10.45 -1.00 9.66
C CYS A 144 -11.18 -0.67 8.35
N ALA A 145 -12.12 -1.52 7.93
CA ALA A 145 -12.95 -1.30 6.76
C ALA A 145 -13.79 -0.02 6.90
N ALA A 146 -14.48 0.15 8.03
CA ALA A 146 -15.29 1.34 8.31
C ALA A 146 -14.45 2.63 8.30
N LEU A 147 -13.25 2.60 8.91
CA LEU A 147 -12.33 3.73 8.87
C LEU A 147 -11.87 4.05 7.44
N ASN A 148 -11.43 3.05 6.68
CA ASN A 148 -10.98 3.28 5.31
C ASN A 148 -12.13 3.79 4.42
N TYR A 149 -13.31 3.20 4.55
CA TYR A 149 -14.49 3.62 3.80
C TYR A 149 -14.85 5.08 4.05
N SER A 150 -14.84 5.53 5.32
CA SER A 150 -15.14 6.93 5.64
C SER A 150 -14.05 7.89 5.12
N LYS A 151 -12.77 7.49 5.19
CA LYS A 151 -11.65 8.29 4.69
C LYS A 151 -11.67 8.51 3.17
N ARG A 152 -12.34 7.66 2.39
CA ARG A 152 -12.57 7.88 0.95
C ARG A 152 -13.33 9.18 0.66
N LEU A 153 -14.16 9.63 1.59
CA LEU A 153 -15.05 10.77 1.43
C LEU A 153 -14.53 12.06 2.08
N GLN A 154 -13.33 12.02 2.67
CA GLN A 154 -12.79 13.18 3.36
C GLN A 154 -12.61 14.38 2.42
N CYS A 155 -12.76 15.58 2.99
CA CYS A 155 -12.64 16.85 2.30
C CYS A 155 -12.07 17.91 3.24
N ALA A 156 -11.55 18.99 2.67
CA ALA A 156 -11.19 20.20 3.39
C ALA A 156 -11.48 21.43 2.52
N ASP A 157 -11.63 22.60 3.11
CA ASP A 157 -11.73 23.85 2.35
C ASP A 157 -10.33 24.28 1.89
N LEU A 158 -10.09 24.20 0.58
CA LEU A 158 -8.84 24.58 -0.06
C LEU A 158 -9.01 25.76 -1.02
N ARG A 159 -10.11 26.53 -0.90
CA ARG A 159 -10.29 27.74 -1.71
C ARG A 159 -9.08 28.66 -1.59
N ASP A 160 -8.70 29.24 -2.72
CA ASP A 160 -7.57 30.15 -2.90
C ASP A 160 -6.18 29.55 -2.65
N ARG A 161 -6.08 28.25 -2.33
CA ARG A 161 -4.79 27.55 -2.22
C ARG A 161 -4.26 27.09 -3.57
N VAL A 162 -2.94 27.06 -3.70
CA VAL A 162 -2.21 26.53 -4.85
C VAL A 162 -1.54 25.22 -4.49
N ALA A 163 -1.83 24.18 -5.26
CA ALA A 163 -1.26 22.85 -5.08
C ALA A 163 -0.49 22.39 -6.33
N VAL A 164 0.56 21.60 -6.12
CA VAL A 164 1.28 20.88 -7.18
C VAL A 164 1.17 19.38 -6.91
N VAL A 165 0.76 18.60 -7.92
CA VAL A 165 0.70 17.14 -7.89
C VAL A 165 1.56 16.59 -9.02
N THR A 166 2.60 15.84 -8.66
CA THR A 166 3.41 15.13 -9.67
C THR A 166 2.79 13.81 -10.07
N GLY A 167 2.79 13.51 -11.37
CA GLY A 167 2.25 12.24 -11.90
C GLY A 167 0.73 12.15 -11.80
N GLY A 168 0.00 13.22 -12.11
CA GLY A 168 -1.46 13.31 -11.92
C GLY A 168 -2.33 12.82 -13.08
N ARG A 169 -1.77 12.16 -14.10
CA ARG A 169 -2.52 11.71 -15.29
C ARG A 169 -3.47 10.54 -15.03
N ILE A 170 -3.06 9.61 -14.17
CA ILE A 170 -3.77 8.35 -13.92
C ILE A 170 -3.68 7.96 -12.45
N LYS A 171 -4.51 6.99 -12.04
CA LYS A 171 -4.47 6.32 -10.73
C LYS A 171 -4.52 7.32 -9.56
N ILE A 172 -3.71 7.08 -8.53
CA ILE A 172 -3.71 7.82 -7.26
C ILE A 172 -3.47 9.31 -7.48
N GLY A 173 -2.53 9.68 -8.36
CA GLY A 173 -2.22 11.09 -8.65
C GLY A 173 -3.40 11.83 -9.28
N TYR A 174 -4.11 11.17 -10.20
CA TYR A 174 -5.33 11.70 -10.81
C TYR A 174 -6.41 11.98 -9.77
N LEU A 175 -6.72 10.98 -8.93
CA LEU A 175 -7.73 11.13 -7.88
C LEU A 175 -7.31 12.17 -6.82
N THR A 176 -6.02 12.28 -6.51
CA THR A 176 -5.50 13.30 -5.59
C THR A 176 -5.69 14.69 -6.15
N ALA A 177 -5.32 14.93 -7.40
CA ALA A 177 -5.54 16.22 -8.05
C ALA A 177 -7.04 16.55 -8.14
N LEU A 178 -7.88 15.57 -8.50
CA LEU A 178 -9.33 15.73 -8.57
C LEU A 178 -9.94 16.08 -7.21
N ARG A 179 -9.52 15.44 -6.12
CA ARG A 179 -9.96 15.78 -4.76
C ARG A 179 -9.58 17.21 -4.39
N LEU A 180 -8.33 17.63 -4.65
CA LEU A 180 -7.86 18.99 -4.38
C LEU A 180 -8.65 20.04 -5.18
N LEU A 181 -8.94 19.77 -6.45
CA LEU A 181 -9.77 20.62 -7.31
C LEU A 181 -11.21 20.73 -6.78
N ARG A 182 -11.83 19.60 -6.42
CA ARG A 182 -13.18 19.57 -5.82
C ARG A 182 -13.26 20.27 -4.47
N ASP A 183 -12.13 20.37 -3.77
CA ASP A 183 -12.01 21.10 -2.50
C ASP A 183 -11.66 22.59 -2.67
N GLY A 184 -11.54 23.08 -3.90
CA GLY A 184 -11.40 24.52 -4.18
C GLY A 184 -9.98 24.99 -4.51
N ALA A 185 -8.97 24.12 -4.47
CA ALA A 185 -7.60 24.50 -4.80
C ALA A 185 -7.40 24.78 -6.30
N ARG A 186 -6.48 25.69 -6.63
CA ARG A 186 -5.84 25.70 -7.95
C ARG A 186 -4.76 24.63 -7.98
N VAL A 187 -4.77 23.77 -9.00
CA VAL A 187 -3.92 22.58 -9.03
C VAL A 187 -3.08 22.54 -10.30
N TRP A 188 -1.77 22.48 -10.09
CA TRP A 188 -0.78 22.17 -11.10
C TRP A 188 -0.53 20.66 -11.13
N VAL A 189 -0.83 20.01 -12.24
CA VAL A 189 -0.57 18.59 -12.48
C VAL A 189 0.61 18.44 -13.42
N THR A 190 1.59 17.63 -13.06
CA THR A 190 2.70 17.29 -13.98
C THR A 190 2.58 15.87 -14.50
N THR A 191 2.93 15.68 -15.76
CA THR A 191 2.86 14.39 -16.46
C THR A 191 3.71 14.41 -17.73
N ARG A 192 4.12 13.25 -18.24
CA ARG A 192 4.77 13.15 -19.56
C ARG A 192 3.78 13.32 -20.73
N PHE A 193 2.50 13.04 -20.50
CA PHE A 193 1.44 13.03 -21.51
C PHE A 193 0.35 14.02 -21.07
N ALA A 194 0.47 15.29 -21.45
CA ALA A 194 -0.35 16.37 -20.94
C ALA A 194 -1.71 16.46 -21.63
N LYS A 195 -1.80 16.13 -22.93
CA LYS A 195 -3.07 16.17 -23.67
C LYS A 195 -4.00 15.03 -23.26
N ASP A 196 -3.47 13.82 -23.12
CA ASP A 196 -4.21 12.67 -22.57
C ASP A 196 -4.70 12.98 -21.14
N CYS A 197 -3.86 13.64 -20.34
CA CYS A 197 -4.23 14.08 -18.99
C CYS A 197 -5.39 15.10 -19.02
N ALA A 198 -5.30 16.12 -19.87
CA ALA A 198 -6.33 17.15 -19.98
C ALA A 198 -7.68 16.58 -20.41
N LEU A 199 -7.68 15.66 -21.39
CA LEU A 199 -8.88 14.99 -21.85
C LEU A 199 -9.53 14.16 -20.74
N ARG A 200 -8.75 13.40 -19.96
CA ARG A 200 -9.27 12.62 -18.83
C ARG A 200 -9.96 13.49 -17.80
N PHE A 201 -9.33 14.58 -17.38
CA PHE A 201 -9.98 15.51 -16.43
C PHE A 201 -11.26 16.13 -17.03
N SER A 202 -11.29 16.38 -18.34
CA SER A 202 -12.47 16.93 -19.01
C SER A 202 -13.66 15.97 -19.13
N GLU A 203 -13.42 14.67 -18.94
CA GLU A 203 -14.48 13.65 -18.89
C GLU A 203 -15.22 13.62 -17.53
N GLU A 204 -14.69 14.29 -16.50
CA GLU A 204 -15.37 14.42 -15.21
C GLU A 204 -16.64 15.28 -15.34
N LYS A 205 -17.74 14.80 -14.77
CA LYS A 205 -19.07 15.43 -14.90
C LYS A 205 -19.11 16.88 -14.40
N ASP A 206 -18.29 17.18 -13.41
CA ASP A 206 -18.16 18.47 -12.73
C ASP A 206 -16.97 19.30 -13.26
N PHE A 207 -16.35 18.93 -14.38
CA PHE A 207 -15.20 19.63 -14.95
C PHE A 207 -15.45 21.13 -15.16
N SER A 208 -16.66 21.55 -15.55
CA SER A 208 -16.99 22.96 -15.73
C SER A 208 -16.89 23.78 -14.44
N GLU A 209 -16.99 23.16 -13.26
CA GLU A 209 -16.95 23.83 -11.96
C GLU A 209 -15.52 24.16 -11.51
N TRP A 210 -14.53 23.40 -11.97
CA TRP A 210 -13.14 23.52 -11.48
C TRP A 210 -12.06 23.47 -12.56
N GLY A 211 -12.38 23.18 -13.82
CA GLY A 211 -11.41 23.06 -14.91
C GLY A 211 -10.58 24.32 -15.12
N HIS A 212 -11.15 25.50 -14.84
CA HIS A 212 -10.45 26.79 -14.87
C HIS A 212 -9.33 26.92 -13.81
N ARG A 213 -9.33 26.07 -12.78
CA ARG A 213 -8.32 25.98 -11.71
C ARG A 213 -7.29 24.87 -11.97
N LEU A 214 -7.45 24.06 -13.02
CA LEU A 214 -6.52 23.01 -13.39
C LEU A 214 -5.50 23.54 -14.40
N LYS A 215 -4.21 23.32 -14.10
CA LYS A 215 -3.11 23.55 -15.03
C LYS A 215 -2.24 22.31 -15.16
N ILE A 216 -1.98 21.87 -16.39
CA ILE A 216 -1.28 20.62 -16.69
C ILE A 216 0.01 20.94 -17.43
N VAL A 217 1.13 20.45 -16.90
CA VAL A 217 2.47 20.68 -17.43
C VAL A 217 3.05 19.37 -17.95
N THR A 218 3.54 19.41 -19.18
CA THR A 218 4.40 18.35 -19.73
C THR A 218 5.75 18.40 -19.01
N LEU A 219 6.06 17.37 -18.22
CA LEU A 219 7.28 17.27 -17.46
C LEU A 219 7.73 15.81 -17.34
N ASP A 220 8.95 15.56 -17.79
CA ASP A 220 9.64 14.30 -17.55
C ASP A 220 10.66 14.46 -16.42
N LEU A 221 10.39 13.81 -15.28
CA LEU A 221 11.23 13.89 -14.08
C LEU A 221 12.59 13.19 -14.24
N ARG A 222 12.81 12.44 -15.32
CA ARG A 222 14.13 11.92 -15.70
C ARG A 222 15.08 13.04 -16.15
N HIS A 223 14.58 14.24 -16.41
CA HIS A 223 15.36 15.37 -16.91
C HIS A 223 15.39 16.53 -15.91
N PRO A 224 16.43 16.65 -15.07
CA PRO A 224 16.56 17.75 -14.10
C PRO A 224 16.47 19.16 -14.72
N GLY A 225 16.85 19.32 -16.00
CA GLY A 225 16.67 20.56 -16.74
C GLY A 225 15.20 20.97 -16.87
N GLN A 226 14.31 20.02 -17.19
CA GLN A 226 12.86 20.28 -17.27
C GLN A 226 12.29 20.57 -15.88
N VAL A 227 12.73 19.86 -14.83
CA VAL A 227 12.32 20.12 -13.44
C VAL A 227 12.66 21.56 -13.04
N ARG A 228 13.87 22.04 -13.38
CA ARG A 228 14.29 23.42 -13.14
C ARG A 228 13.42 24.43 -13.90
N GLN A 229 13.12 24.17 -15.18
CA GLN A 229 12.24 25.03 -15.97
C GLN A 229 10.83 25.11 -15.38
N PHE A 230 10.28 23.99 -14.92
CA PHE A 230 8.98 23.95 -14.24
C PHE A 230 9.00 24.76 -12.92
N ILE A 231 10.06 24.66 -12.13
CA ILE A 231 10.24 25.50 -10.93
C ILE A 231 10.23 26.99 -11.29
N GLN A 232 10.98 27.38 -12.33
CA GLN A 232 11.01 28.78 -12.81
C GLN A 232 9.65 29.25 -13.29
N GLN A 233 8.90 28.39 -13.99
CA GLN A 233 7.55 28.68 -14.43
C GLN A 233 6.60 28.90 -13.25
N LEU A 234 6.64 28.03 -12.22
CA LEU A 234 5.86 28.24 -11.00
C LEU A 234 6.18 29.59 -10.35
N TYR A 235 7.46 29.96 -10.24
CA TYR A 235 7.84 31.27 -9.70
C TYR A 235 7.34 32.46 -10.54
N ALA A 236 7.23 32.30 -11.86
CA ALA A 236 6.77 33.35 -12.76
C ALA A 236 5.25 33.52 -12.73
N GLU A 237 4.52 32.43 -12.54
CA GLU A 237 3.06 32.41 -12.67
C GLU A 237 2.32 32.41 -11.33
N GLU A 238 2.99 31.97 -10.26
CA GLU A 238 2.41 31.85 -8.93
C GLU A 238 3.05 32.80 -7.94
N THR A 239 2.21 33.48 -7.14
CA THR A 239 2.68 34.35 -6.06
C THR A 239 3.10 33.56 -4.83
N HIS A 240 2.52 32.36 -4.64
CA HIS A 240 2.75 31.47 -3.52
C HIS A 240 2.43 30.01 -3.88
N LEU A 241 2.80 29.09 -2.99
CA LEU A 241 2.45 27.68 -3.05
C LEU A 241 1.99 27.20 -1.66
N ASP A 242 1.05 26.27 -1.60
CA ASP A 242 0.49 25.78 -0.32
C ASP A 242 0.70 24.29 -0.11
N ILE A 243 0.57 23.51 -1.17
CA ILE A 243 0.54 22.05 -1.11
C ILE A 243 1.45 21.49 -2.21
N LEU A 244 2.35 20.59 -1.84
CA LEU A 244 3.22 19.89 -2.78
C LEU A 244 3.10 18.38 -2.56
N ILE A 245 2.61 17.67 -3.57
CA ILE A 245 2.44 16.22 -3.55
C ILE A 245 3.44 15.57 -4.52
N HIS A 246 4.43 14.87 -3.96
CA HIS A 246 5.36 14.04 -4.71
C HIS A 246 4.78 12.64 -4.89
N ASN A 247 3.82 12.51 -5.82
CA ASN A 247 3.16 11.25 -6.15
C ASN A 247 3.85 10.49 -7.29
N ALA A 248 4.48 11.18 -8.25
CA ALA A 248 5.16 10.52 -9.35
C ALA A 248 6.25 9.58 -8.83
N ALA A 249 6.20 8.32 -9.28
CA ALA A 249 7.20 7.33 -8.94
C ALA A 249 7.40 6.34 -10.10
N GLN A 250 8.64 5.89 -10.27
CA GLN A 250 9.00 4.72 -11.05
C GLN A 250 9.26 3.57 -10.08
N THR A 251 8.46 2.52 -10.20
CA THR A 251 8.64 1.27 -9.46
C THR A 251 9.25 0.19 -10.35
N VAL A 252 8.82 0.17 -11.61
CA VAL A 252 9.30 -0.71 -12.68
C VAL A 252 9.38 0.11 -13.97
N LYS A 253 10.47 -0.01 -14.72
CA LYS A 253 10.63 0.64 -16.02
C LYS A 253 9.65 0.05 -17.05
N ARG A 254 8.99 0.95 -17.77
CA ARG A 254 8.14 0.65 -18.93
C ARG A 254 8.82 1.27 -20.17
N PRO A 255 9.06 0.52 -21.24
CA PRO A 255 9.70 1.03 -22.45
C PRO A 255 8.74 1.94 -23.25
N ALA A 256 9.25 2.67 -24.24
CA ALA A 256 8.46 3.52 -25.15
C ALA A 256 7.28 2.76 -25.76
N ALA A 257 7.46 1.48 -26.12
CA ALA A 257 6.43 0.62 -26.69
C ALA A 257 5.17 0.51 -25.80
N PHE A 258 5.32 0.57 -24.46
CA PHE A 258 4.19 0.58 -23.52
C PHE A 258 3.34 1.86 -23.62
N TYR A 259 3.93 2.97 -24.10
CA TYR A 259 3.28 4.27 -24.19
C TYR A 259 2.90 4.66 -25.63
N GLN A 260 3.21 3.83 -26.62
CA GLN A 260 3.11 4.17 -28.03
C GLN A 260 1.69 4.60 -28.43
N HIS A 261 0.66 4.03 -27.82
CA HIS A 261 -0.75 4.38 -28.08
C HIS A 261 -1.11 5.83 -27.72
N LEU A 262 -0.27 6.51 -26.96
CA LEU A 262 -0.49 7.91 -26.54
C LEU A 262 0.18 8.92 -27.46
N PHE A 263 1.19 8.50 -28.24
CA PHE A 263 2.06 9.43 -28.96
C PHE A 263 1.32 10.23 -30.02
N ALA A 264 0.46 9.57 -30.82
CA ALA A 264 -0.30 10.24 -31.87
C ALA A 264 -1.15 11.41 -31.32
N MET A 265 -1.74 11.23 -30.13
CA MET A 265 -2.51 12.29 -29.46
C MET A 265 -1.59 13.42 -28.97
N GLU A 266 -0.47 13.08 -28.32
CA GLU A 266 0.49 14.07 -27.82
C GLU A 266 1.24 14.81 -28.94
N GLU A 267 1.31 14.26 -30.14
CA GLU A 267 1.90 14.90 -31.33
C GLU A 267 0.89 15.77 -32.10
N ALA A 268 -0.41 15.48 -32.01
CA ALA A 268 -1.45 16.23 -32.72
C ALA A 268 -1.44 17.74 -32.39
N PRO A 269 -1.84 18.64 -33.29
CA PRO A 269 -1.93 20.08 -32.98
C PRO A 269 -2.83 20.37 -31.77
N LEU A 270 -2.52 21.41 -30.99
CA LEU A 270 -3.33 21.78 -29.81
C LEU A 270 -4.76 22.19 -30.19
N GLU A 271 -4.95 22.64 -31.43
CA GLU A 271 -6.22 23.02 -32.04
C GLU A 271 -7.16 21.82 -32.22
N ALA A 272 -6.63 20.59 -32.17
CA ALA A 272 -7.45 19.38 -32.19
C ALA A 272 -8.19 19.14 -30.85
N LEU A 273 -7.78 19.83 -29.77
CA LEU A 273 -8.43 19.73 -28.47
C LEU A 273 -9.57 20.76 -28.32
N PRO A 274 -10.66 20.42 -27.61
CA PRO A 274 -11.67 21.41 -27.25
C PRO A 274 -11.07 22.59 -26.49
N ALA A 275 -11.61 23.80 -26.70
CA ALA A 275 -11.03 25.03 -26.14
C ALA A 275 -10.88 24.99 -24.60
N ALA A 276 -11.87 24.44 -23.89
CA ALA A 276 -11.85 24.28 -22.43
C ALA A 276 -10.77 23.29 -21.95
N VAL A 277 -10.45 22.28 -22.76
CA VAL A 277 -9.37 21.32 -22.47
C VAL A 277 -8.02 21.98 -22.71
N ARG A 278 -7.90 22.70 -23.83
CA ARG A 278 -6.70 23.43 -24.20
C ARG A 278 -6.33 24.50 -23.16
N SER A 279 -7.30 25.16 -22.53
CA SER A 279 -7.03 26.16 -21.48
C SER A 279 -6.39 25.58 -20.23
N CYS A 280 -6.50 24.27 -19.98
CA CYS A 280 -5.82 23.62 -18.87
C CYS A 280 -4.33 23.36 -19.15
N LEU A 281 -3.87 23.45 -20.40
CA LEU A 281 -2.49 23.13 -20.75
C LEU A 281 -1.56 24.32 -20.51
N ALA A 282 -0.47 24.08 -19.77
CA ALA A 282 0.61 25.02 -19.68
C ALA A 282 1.40 25.06 -21.00
N PRO A 283 1.98 26.23 -21.37
CA PRO A 283 2.91 26.29 -22.49
C PRO A 283 4.06 25.30 -22.31
N ALA A 284 4.30 24.48 -23.33
CA ALA A 284 5.32 23.44 -23.32
C ALA A 284 5.98 23.32 -24.70
N PRO A 285 7.24 22.87 -24.77
CA PRO A 285 7.83 22.51 -26.06
C PRO A 285 7.03 21.36 -26.72
N PRO A 286 7.17 21.17 -28.06
CA PRO A 286 6.54 20.06 -28.75
C PRO A 286 6.86 18.73 -28.05
N PHE A 287 5.86 17.85 -27.96
CA PHE A 287 6.03 16.54 -27.37
C PHE A 287 7.17 15.80 -28.08
N ARG A 288 8.10 15.28 -27.28
CA ARG A 288 9.12 14.33 -27.71
C ARG A 288 9.24 13.29 -26.62
N TYR A 289 8.92 12.04 -26.96
CA TYR A 289 9.28 10.95 -26.08
C TYR A 289 10.79 10.70 -26.24
N PRO A 290 11.61 10.92 -25.19
CA PRO A 290 13.04 10.68 -25.30
C PRO A 290 13.24 9.18 -25.56
N GLY A 291 13.89 8.83 -26.67
CA GLY A 291 14.53 7.53 -26.79
C GLY A 291 15.74 7.57 -25.86
N ASP A 292 15.65 6.90 -24.71
CA ASP A 292 16.74 6.93 -23.74
C ASP A 292 17.96 6.21 -24.33
N VAL A 293 19.17 6.72 -24.04
CA VAL A 293 20.44 6.06 -24.41
C VAL A 293 20.54 4.63 -23.85
N TRP A 294 19.76 4.35 -22.80
CA TRP A 294 19.67 3.06 -22.11
C TRP A 294 18.39 2.29 -22.43
N GLU A 295 17.64 2.69 -23.45
CA GLU A 295 16.44 1.98 -23.88
C GLU A 295 16.83 0.69 -24.58
N GLN A 296 16.43 -0.45 -24.00
CA GLN A 296 16.53 -1.72 -24.69
C GLN A 296 15.60 -1.66 -25.91
N GLN A 297 16.17 -1.70 -27.10
CA GLN A 297 15.40 -1.90 -28.32
C GLN A 297 14.83 -3.31 -28.30
N LEU A 298 13.56 -3.43 -27.91
CA LEU A 298 12.82 -4.67 -28.06
C LEU A 298 12.59 -4.94 -29.54
N LEU A 299 12.77 -6.18 -29.97
CA LEU A 299 12.43 -6.59 -31.32
C LEU A 299 10.91 -6.45 -31.53
N PRO A 300 10.42 -6.17 -32.75
CA PRO A 300 8.99 -6.04 -33.00
C PRO A 300 8.15 -7.24 -32.50
N ALA A 301 8.69 -8.46 -32.64
CA ALA A 301 8.04 -9.67 -32.12
C ALA A 301 7.90 -9.67 -30.58
N GLU A 302 8.92 -9.19 -29.86
CA GLU A 302 8.91 -9.09 -28.39
C GLU A 302 7.92 -8.01 -27.92
N ILE A 303 7.83 -6.91 -28.67
CA ILE A 303 6.83 -5.85 -28.43
C ILE A 303 5.43 -6.42 -28.59
N HIS A 304 5.12 -7.11 -29.69
CA HIS A 304 3.80 -7.67 -29.92
C HIS A 304 3.38 -8.70 -28.87
N GLN A 305 4.33 -9.51 -28.38
CA GLN A 305 4.06 -10.48 -27.31
C GLN A 305 3.88 -9.81 -25.94
N SER A 306 4.67 -8.78 -25.64
CA SER A 306 4.68 -8.12 -24.33
C SER A 306 3.60 -7.04 -24.19
N PHE A 307 3.24 -6.39 -25.29
CA PHE A 307 2.37 -5.22 -25.37
C PHE A 307 1.40 -5.37 -26.55
N PRO A 308 0.40 -6.25 -26.46
CA PRO A 308 -0.52 -6.51 -27.56
C PRO A 308 -1.33 -5.26 -27.92
N ALA A 309 -1.30 -4.88 -29.21
CA ALA A 309 -1.95 -3.66 -29.69
C ALA A 309 -3.46 -3.67 -29.42
N GLY A 310 -4.01 -2.52 -29.02
CA GLY A 310 -5.44 -2.34 -28.75
C GLY A 310 -5.93 -2.96 -27.43
N GLN A 311 -5.05 -3.54 -26.62
CA GLN A 311 -5.41 -4.07 -25.30
C GLN A 311 -4.95 -3.13 -24.20
N TYR A 312 -5.91 -2.60 -23.45
CA TYR A 312 -5.67 -1.64 -22.38
C TYR A 312 -6.32 -2.08 -21.07
N ASP A 313 -5.69 -1.73 -19.95
CA ASP A 313 -6.26 -1.91 -18.62
C ASP A 313 -7.35 -0.86 -18.31
N LYS A 314 -7.97 -0.97 -17.13
CA LYS A 314 -9.01 -0.04 -16.65
C LYS A 314 -8.57 1.43 -16.60
N ASP A 315 -7.27 1.69 -16.52
CA ASP A 315 -6.69 3.04 -16.49
C ASP A 315 -6.30 3.52 -17.89
N ARG A 316 -6.70 2.79 -18.94
CA ARG A 316 -6.34 2.98 -20.35
C ARG A 316 -4.82 2.96 -20.57
N GLN A 317 -4.11 2.13 -19.80
CA GLN A 317 -2.70 1.83 -20.02
C GLN A 317 -2.55 0.55 -20.82
N GLN A 318 -1.50 0.46 -21.62
CA GLN A 318 -1.16 -0.75 -22.37
C GLN A 318 -1.03 -1.94 -21.41
N VAL A 319 -1.63 -3.08 -21.75
CA VAL A 319 -1.41 -4.31 -20.97
C VAL A 319 0.06 -4.72 -21.10
N ASP A 320 0.70 -5.02 -19.96
CA ASP A 320 2.09 -5.49 -19.86
C ASP A 320 2.10 -6.99 -19.54
N LEU A 321 2.39 -7.81 -20.56
CA LEU A 321 2.44 -9.27 -20.50
C LEU A 321 3.84 -9.83 -20.25
N ARG A 322 4.83 -8.98 -19.94
CA ARG A 322 6.22 -9.43 -19.78
C ARG A 322 6.35 -10.50 -18.70
N ALA A 323 7.12 -11.53 -19.00
CA ALA A 323 7.43 -12.62 -18.09
C ALA A 323 8.37 -12.21 -16.95
N THR A 324 9.16 -11.15 -17.17
CA THR A 324 10.12 -10.61 -16.20
C THR A 324 10.07 -9.09 -16.17
N ASN A 325 10.25 -8.52 -14.98
CA ASN A 325 10.45 -7.08 -14.80
C ASN A 325 11.26 -6.85 -13.51
N SER A 326 11.71 -5.60 -13.29
CA SER A 326 12.61 -5.24 -12.19
C SER A 326 12.02 -5.40 -10.78
N TRP A 327 10.71 -5.64 -10.65
CA TRP A 327 10.06 -5.94 -9.37
C TRP A 327 10.59 -7.23 -8.73
N THR A 328 10.98 -8.20 -9.54
CA THR A 328 11.47 -9.52 -9.10
C THR A 328 12.97 -9.72 -9.33
N LEU A 329 13.71 -8.69 -9.72
CA LEU A 329 15.14 -8.77 -9.99
C LEU A 329 15.95 -8.47 -8.71
N ARG A 330 17.07 -9.16 -8.56
CA ARG A 330 18.11 -8.95 -7.53
C ARG A 330 19.05 -7.81 -7.92
N LEU A 331 19.95 -7.44 -7.02
CA LEU A 331 20.85 -6.30 -7.16
C LEU A 331 21.70 -6.35 -8.43
N ASP A 332 22.31 -7.50 -8.70
CA ASP A 332 23.17 -7.75 -9.88
C ASP A 332 22.38 -7.82 -11.19
N GLU A 333 21.06 -7.97 -11.12
CA GLU A 333 20.17 -8.09 -12.27
C GLU A 333 19.53 -6.75 -12.66
N ILE A 334 19.60 -5.70 -11.82
CA ILE A 334 19.01 -4.40 -12.14
C ILE A 334 19.84 -3.67 -13.21
N PRO A 335 19.24 -3.27 -14.35
CA PRO A 335 19.93 -2.45 -15.34
C PRO A 335 20.36 -1.10 -14.76
N PRO A 336 21.61 -0.65 -14.94
CA PRO A 336 22.07 0.65 -14.42
C PRO A 336 21.21 1.84 -14.87
N GLY A 337 20.73 1.82 -16.12
CA GLY A 337 19.83 2.86 -16.64
C GLY A 337 18.51 2.96 -15.88
N GLU A 338 17.87 1.83 -15.60
CA GLU A 338 16.64 1.80 -14.80
C GLU A 338 16.89 2.24 -13.36
N MET A 339 18.00 1.83 -12.75
CA MET A 339 18.38 2.31 -11.42
C MET A 339 18.51 3.84 -11.39
N LEU A 340 19.22 4.43 -12.37
CA LEU A 340 19.40 5.89 -12.47
C LEU A 340 18.08 6.62 -12.68
N GLU A 341 17.23 6.15 -13.59
CA GLU A 341 15.90 6.71 -13.82
C GLU A 341 15.06 6.70 -12.54
N THR A 342 15.05 5.57 -11.81
CA THR A 342 14.34 5.45 -10.54
C THR A 342 14.87 6.45 -9.51
N GLN A 343 16.18 6.69 -9.43
CA GLN A 343 16.73 7.74 -8.56
C GLN A 343 16.33 9.16 -9.00
N LEU A 344 16.37 9.44 -10.31
CA LEU A 344 16.00 10.75 -10.85
C LEU A 344 14.54 11.09 -10.55
N VAL A 345 13.64 10.14 -10.82
CA VAL A 345 12.20 10.32 -10.63
C VAL A 345 11.81 10.34 -9.14
N ASN A 346 12.31 9.38 -8.35
CA ASN A 346 11.81 9.17 -7.00
C ASN A 346 12.58 9.95 -5.92
N VAL A 347 13.79 10.45 -6.23
CA VAL A 347 14.66 11.12 -5.24
C VAL A 347 15.06 12.51 -5.74
N THR A 348 15.72 12.60 -6.89
CA THR A 348 16.29 13.87 -7.37
C THR A 348 15.22 14.91 -7.65
N ALA A 349 14.14 14.55 -8.35
CA ALA A 349 13.06 15.50 -8.63
C ALA A 349 12.33 15.97 -7.36
N PRO A 350 11.89 15.10 -6.43
CA PRO A 350 11.35 15.53 -5.14
C PRO A 350 12.31 16.42 -4.34
N PHE A 351 13.60 16.08 -4.31
CA PHE A 351 14.63 16.89 -3.66
C PHE A 351 14.71 18.29 -4.26
N MET A 352 14.79 18.39 -5.59
CA MET A 352 14.86 19.69 -6.29
C MET A 352 13.62 20.54 -6.01
N LEU A 353 12.43 19.94 -6.09
CA LEU A 353 11.17 20.65 -5.85
C LEU A 353 11.05 21.10 -4.39
N ASN A 354 11.33 20.23 -3.41
CA ASN A 354 11.29 20.60 -1.99
C ASN A 354 12.27 21.74 -1.68
N SER A 355 13.53 21.57 -2.06
CA SER A 355 14.59 22.55 -1.77
C SER A 355 14.34 23.91 -2.43
N GLN A 356 13.94 23.92 -3.70
CA GLN A 356 13.85 25.16 -4.48
C GLN A 356 12.49 25.84 -4.39
N LEU A 357 11.40 25.14 -4.06
CA LEU A 357 10.08 25.77 -3.87
C LEU A 357 9.81 26.20 -2.43
N LYS A 358 10.70 25.93 -1.46
CA LYS A 358 10.55 26.37 -0.05
C LYS A 358 10.25 27.86 0.06
N ALA A 359 10.95 28.71 -0.70
CA ALA A 359 10.72 30.15 -0.67
C ALA A 359 9.34 30.56 -1.24
N LEU A 360 8.78 29.79 -2.18
CA LEU A 360 7.41 30.02 -2.69
C LEU A 360 6.35 29.57 -1.68
N LEU A 361 6.60 28.46 -0.97
CA LEU A 361 5.75 27.99 0.14
C LEU A 361 5.70 29.00 1.31
N LYS A 362 6.81 29.69 1.58
CA LYS A 362 6.88 30.74 2.61
C LYS A 362 6.10 32.01 2.26
N LYS A 363 5.76 32.23 0.99
CA LYS A 363 4.94 33.37 0.54
C LYS A 363 3.44 33.14 0.72
N SER A 364 3.04 31.92 1.08
CA SER A 364 1.63 31.60 1.28
C SER A 364 0.99 32.48 2.36
N PRO A 365 -0.23 33.01 2.12
CA PRO A 365 -0.99 33.72 3.15
C PRO A 365 -1.59 32.76 4.18
N PHE A 366 -1.60 31.45 3.90
CA PHE A 366 -2.16 30.45 4.79
C PHE A 366 -1.14 30.01 5.83
N PRO A 367 -1.49 29.88 7.12
CA PRO A 367 -0.54 29.54 8.18
C PRO A 367 -0.01 28.11 8.10
N ARG A 368 -0.72 27.21 7.40
CA ARG A 368 -0.40 25.79 7.29
C ARG A 368 -0.23 25.39 5.84
N ARG A 369 0.97 24.90 5.50
CA ARG A 369 1.36 24.41 4.17
C ARG A 369 1.84 22.97 4.29
N PHE A 370 1.73 22.19 3.23
CA PHE A 370 1.93 20.74 3.30
C PHE A 370 2.83 20.23 2.19
N ILE A 371 3.75 19.35 2.55
CA ILE A 371 4.54 18.57 1.59
C ILE A 371 4.27 17.09 1.87
N ILE A 372 3.73 16.38 0.90
CA ILE A 372 3.44 14.95 1.01
C ILE A 372 4.36 14.19 0.05
N ASN A 373 5.28 13.43 0.63
CA ASN A 373 6.17 12.53 -0.09
C ASN A 373 5.51 11.15 -0.18
N VAL A 374 5.01 10.76 -1.35
CA VAL A 374 4.37 9.44 -1.52
C VAL A 374 5.44 8.36 -1.51
N SER A 375 5.51 7.64 -0.40
CA SER A 375 6.49 6.60 -0.13
C SER A 375 5.79 5.24 -0.03
N ALA A 376 6.50 4.23 0.47
CA ALA A 376 5.95 2.91 0.68
C ALA A 376 6.75 2.13 1.74
N MET A 377 6.19 1.01 2.21
CA MET A 377 6.85 0.04 3.10
C MET A 377 8.21 -0.46 2.58
N GLU A 378 8.44 -0.41 1.27
CA GLU A 378 9.69 -0.72 0.58
C GLU A 378 10.87 0.13 1.08
N GLY A 379 10.59 1.38 1.48
CA GLY A 379 11.57 2.32 2.03
C GLY A 379 11.85 2.16 3.52
N GLN A 380 11.19 1.20 4.19
CA GLN A 380 11.39 0.96 5.62
C GLN A 380 12.71 0.21 5.88
N PHE A 381 13.51 0.68 6.83
CA PHE A 381 14.76 0.01 7.23
C PHE A 381 14.51 -1.16 8.18
N ASN A 382 13.80 -0.93 9.28
CA ASN A 382 13.66 -1.89 10.38
C ASN A 382 12.45 -2.81 10.21
N ARG A 383 12.33 -3.46 9.04
CA ARG A 383 11.25 -4.40 8.75
C ARG A 383 11.66 -5.82 9.12
N GLY A 384 10.79 -6.55 9.83
CA GLY A 384 11.08 -7.93 10.28
C GLY A 384 11.30 -8.95 9.14
N SER A 385 10.87 -8.64 7.92
CA SER A 385 11.18 -9.40 6.71
C SER A 385 11.35 -8.47 5.51
N LYS A 386 12.37 -8.72 4.69
CA LYS A 386 12.63 -7.99 3.43
C LYS A 386 13.09 -8.98 2.37
N THR A 387 12.59 -8.83 1.15
CA THR A 387 12.99 -9.66 0.02
C THR A 387 14.27 -9.10 -0.63
N PRO A 388 15.07 -9.91 -1.35
CA PRO A 388 16.26 -9.43 -2.06
C PRO A 388 15.95 -8.68 -3.37
N TYR A 389 14.67 -8.50 -3.71
CA TYR A 389 14.23 -7.97 -5.00
C TYR A 389 14.05 -6.46 -5.03
N HIS A 390 14.00 -5.87 -6.24
CA HIS A 390 13.76 -4.44 -6.51
C HIS A 390 14.57 -3.47 -5.63
N PRO A 391 15.88 -3.69 -5.40
CA PRO A 391 16.66 -2.91 -4.44
C PRO A 391 16.74 -1.42 -4.80
N HIS A 392 16.77 -1.08 -6.10
CA HIS A 392 16.79 0.30 -6.59
C HIS A 392 15.56 1.11 -6.15
N THR A 393 14.36 0.53 -6.20
CA THR A 393 13.12 1.15 -5.68
C THR A 393 13.12 1.24 -4.16
N ASN A 394 13.55 0.17 -3.47
CA ASN A 394 13.69 0.16 -2.01
C ASN A 394 14.60 1.30 -1.52
N MET A 395 15.79 1.43 -2.14
CA MET A 395 16.74 2.51 -1.84
C MET A 395 16.15 3.89 -2.10
N ALA A 396 15.44 4.08 -3.23
CA ALA A 396 14.83 5.36 -3.55
C ALA A 396 13.74 5.78 -2.53
N LYS A 397 12.86 4.84 -2.13
CA LYS A 397 11.84 5.12 -1.10
C LYS A 397 12.47 5.38 0.27
N ALA A 398 13.55 4.67 0.61
CA ALA A 398 14.32 4.93 1.83
C ALA A 398 14.98 6.32 1.83
N ALA A 399 15.53 6.75 0.69
CA ALA A 399 16.10 8.09 0.53
C ALA A 399 15.03 9.19 0.67
N LEU A 400 13.83 8.98 0.10
CA LEU A 400 12.69 9.90 0.23
C LEU A 400 12.19 9.99 1.68
N ASN A 401 12.11 8.85 2.37
CA ASN A 401 11.81 8.78 3.81
C ASN A 401 12.85 9.55 4.63
N MET A 402 14.14 9.34 4.35
CA MET A 402 15.22 10.03 5.04
C MET A 402 15.18 11.54 4.81
N MET A 403 14.93 12.00 3.57
CA MET A 403 14.77 13.43 3.28
C MET A 403 13.65 14.05 4.14
N THR A 404 12.53 13.35 4.27
CA THR A 404 11.42 13.79 5.14
C THR A 404 11.87 13.88 6.59
N ARG A 405 12.45 12.79 7.12
CA ARG A 405 12.89 12.70 8.52
C ARG A 405 13.90 13.78 8.88
N THR A 406 14.83 14.08 7.98
CA THR A 406 15.89 15.07 8.19
C THR A 406 15.36 16.51 8.09
N SER A 407 14.54 16.80 7.09
CA SER A 407 14.22 18.20 6.72
C SER A 407 12.96 18.74 7.38
N ALA A 408 12.04 17.88 7.82
CA ALA A 408 10.71 18.31 8.25
C ALA A 408 10.73 19.25 9.46
N GLN A 409 11.68 19.10 10.39
CA GLN A 409 11.80 20.00 11.55
C GLN A 409 12.12 21.43 11.14
N ASP A 410 13.08 21.61 10.22
CA ASP A 410 13.43 22.92 9.65
C ASP A 410 12.23 23.54 8.89
N TYR A 411 11.50 22.73 8.13
CA TYR A 411 10.33 23.20 7.38
C TYR A 411 9.16 23.57 8.29
N ALA A 412 8.99 22.89 9.43
CA ALA A 412 7.95 23.18 10.40
C ALA A 412 8.12 24.55 11.08
N LEU A 413 9.37 25.04 11.25
CA LEU A 413 9.64 26.41 11.73
C LEU A 413 9.06 27.47 10.78
N ASP A 414 8.99 27.15 9.49
CA ASP A 414 8.38 27.97 8.46
C ASP A 414 6.90 27.58 8.23
N GLY A 415 6.21 26.87 9.13
CA GLY A 415 4.80 26.49 8.97
C GLY A 415 4.52 25.52 7.81
N ILE A 416 5.54 24.75 7.38
CA ILE A 416 5.44 23.77 6.30
C ILE A 416 5.57 22.35 6.89
N TYR A 417 4.49 21.58 6.83
CA TYR A 417 4.38 20.26 7.43
C TYR A 417 4.66 19.17 6.39
N MET A 418 5.86 18.59 6.48
CA MET A 418 6.35 17.58 5.54
C MET A 418 6.23 16.16 6.12
N ASN A 419 5.56 15.25 5.42
CA ASN A 419 5.46 13.83 5.80
C ASN A 419 5.65 12.88 4.62
N SER A 420 6.09 11.66 4.92
CA SER A 420 6.08 10.54 3.99
C SER A 420 4.83 9.71 4.21
N VAL A 421 4.18 9.24 3.15
CA VAL A 421 2.90 8.51 3.24
C VAL A 421 3.00 7.21 2.45
N ASP A 422 2.71 6.09 3.11
CA ASP A 422 2.43 4.80 2.46
C ASP A 422 0.97 4.77 1.99
N THR A 423 0.76 4.49 0.70
CA THR A 423 -0.59 4.40 0.13
C THR A 423 -1.26 3.05 0.40
N GLY A 424 -0.55 2.10 1.00
CA GLY A 424 -0.96 0.71 1.06
C GLY A 424 -0.89 0.01 -0.30
N TRP A 425 -1.32 -1.26 -0.32
CA TRP A 425 -1.17 -2.13 -1.46
C TRP A 425 -2.34 -1.99 -2.43
N ILE A 426 -2.11 -1.20 -3.47
CA ILE A 426 -3.13 -0.82 -4.47
C ILE A 426 -2.85 -1.42 -5.84
N THR A 427 -1.58 -1.63 -6.19
CA THR A 427 -1.18 -2.16 -7.51
C THR A 427 -0.30 -3.40 -7.34
N GLN A 428 -0.44 -4.35 -8.27
CA GLN A 428 0.46 -5.49 -8.39
C GLN A 428 1.50 -5.28 -9.47
N GLU A 429 2.77 -5.25 -9.07
CA GLU A 429 3.91 -5.05 -9.98
C GLU A 429 4.63 -6.35 -10.35
N ASN A 430 4.19 -7.49 -9.79
CA ASN A 430 4.70 -8.80 -10.22
C ASN A 430 4.52 -8.99 -11.74
N PRO A 431 5.49 -9.60 -12.44
CA PRO A 431 5.36 -9.94 -13.85
C PRO A 431 4.11 -10.77 -14.13
N HIS A 432 3.60 -10.67 -15.36
CA HIS A 432 2.29 -11.21 -15.74
C HIS A 432 2.07 -12.68 -15.33
N PRO A 433 2.97 -13.64 -15.64
CA PRO A 433 2.74 -15.04 -15.27
C PRO A 433 2.58 -15.27 -13.75
N LYS A 434 3.33 -14.52 -12.94
CA LYS A 434 3.24 -14.62 -11.49
C LYS A 434 1.98 -13.95 -10.95
N LYS A 435 1.59 -12.82 -11.55
CA LYS A 435 0.34 -12.12 -11.22
C LYS A 435 -0.88 -13.00 -11.50
N GLU A 436 -0.95 -13.61 -12.68
CA GLU A 436 -2.02 -14.54 -13.05
C GLU A 436 -2.07 -15.73 -12.09
N ARG A 437 -0.94 -16.38 -11.84
CA ARG A 437 -0.88 -17.50 -10.89
C ARG A 437 -1.39 -17.15 -9.50
N LEU A 438 -0.98 -16.00 -8.94
CA LEU A 438 -1.47 -15.54 -7.63
C LEU A 438 -2.98 -15.28 -7.62
N TYR A 439 -3.54 -14.84 -8.74
CA TYR A 439 -4.97 -14.62 -8.86
C TYR A 439 -5.75 -15.94 -9.03
N GLU A 440 -5.29 -16.82 -9.92
CA GLU A 440 -5.91 -18.11 -10.19
C GLU A 440 -5.87 -19.05 -8.97
N GLU A 441 -4.68 -19.24 -8.40
CA GLU A 441 -4.42 -20.17 -7.29
C GLU A 441 -4.87 -19.60 -5.93
N ASP A 442 -4.51 -18.36 -5.61
CA ASP A 442 -4.74 -17.79 -4.27
C ASP A 442 -5.96 -16.84 -4.21
N GLY A 443 -6.56 -16.50 -5.36
CA GLY A 443 -7.60 -15.46 -5.41
C GLY A 443 -7.07 -14.09 -5.00
N PHE A 444 -5.76 -13.83 -5.17
CA PHE A 444 -5.16 -12.61 -4.66
C PHE A 444 -5.54 -11.39 -5.50
N VAL A 445 -6.15 -10.40 -4.85
CA VAL A 445 -6.44 -9.06 -5.38
C VAL A 445 -5.93 -8.04 -4.36
N PRO A 446 -5.31 -6.92 -4.81
CA PRO A 446 -4.87 -5.86 -3.89
C PRO A 446 -5.98 -5.44 -2.90
N PRO A 447 -5.65 -5.30 -1.60
CA PRO A 447 -6.64 -5.05 -0.54
C PRO A 447 -7.26 -3.65 -0.54
N LEU A 448 -6.72 -2.73 -1.33
CA LEU A 448 -7.09 -1.31 -1.42
C LEU A 448 -7.11 -0.87 -2.89
N ASP A 449 -7.81 0.22 -3.20
CA ASP A 449 -7.78 0.84 -4.53
C ASP A 449 -7.16 2.26 -4.56
N GLU A 450 -7.17 2.89 -5.72
CA GLU A 450 -6.57 4.19 -5.93
C GLU A 450 -7.24 5.30 -5.10
N THR A 451 -8.52 5.17 -4.78
CA THR A 451 -9.24 6.11 -3.91
C THR A 451 -8.75 5.99 -2.48
N ASP A 452 -8.43 4.77 -2.02
CA ASP A 452 -7.81 4.56 -0.71
C ASP A 452 -6.39 5.13 -0.64
N GLY A 453 -5.65 5.06 -1.74
CA GLY A 453 -4.34 5.70 -1.89
C GLY A 453 -4.43 7.21 -1.83
N MET A 454 -5.36 7.80 -2.57
CA MET A 454 -5.66 9.23 -2.52
C MET A 454 -6.03 9.66 -1.10
N ALA A 455 -6.91 8.91 -0.44
CA ALA A 455 -7.34 9.22 0.92
C ALA A 455 -6.14 9.26 1.90
N ARG A 456 -5.18 8.34 1.77
CA ARG A 456 -3.97 8.34 2.62
C ARG A 456 -3.07 9.54 2.36
N ILE A 457 -2.88 9.91 1.09
CA ILE A 457 -2.09 11.10 0.69
C ILE A 457 -2.74 12.37 1.19
N TYR A 458 -4.08 12.43 1.16
CA TYR A 458 -4.83 13.63 1.46
C TYR A 458 -5.07 13.83 2.97
N ASP A 459 -5.12 12.76 3.75
CA ASP A 459 -5.40 12.79 5.18
C ASP A 459 -4.51 13.72 6.02
N PRO A 460 -3.19 13.83 5.80
CA PRO A 460 -2.36 14.77 6.55
C PRO A 460 -2.74 16.24 6.33
N ILE A 461 -3.30 16.56 5.16
CA ILE A 461 -3.80 17.91 4.84
C ILE A 461 -5.13 18.14 5.57
N VAL A 462 -6.07 17.20 5.44
CA VAL A 462 -7.39 17.31 6.07
C VAL A 462 -7.28 17.38 7.59
N SER A 463 -6.57 16.43 8.20
CA SER A 463 -6.32 16.40 9.64
C SER A 463 -5.52 17.62 10.11
N GLY A 464 -4.51 18.03 9.34
CA GLY A 464 -3.71 19.21 9.63
C GLY A 464 -4.48 20.53 9.53
N LEU A 465 -5.53 20.62 8.72
CA LEU A 465 -6.39 21.80 8.65
C LEU A 465 -7.50 21.78 9.72
N ALA A 466 -8.05 20.60 10.02
CA ALA A 466 -9.12 20.46 11.01
C ALA A 466 -8.63 20.53 12.47
N SER A 467 -7.39 20.13 12.75
CA SER A 467 -6.86 20.09 14.12
C SER A 467 -6.54 21.49 14.66
N PRO A 468 -6.87 21.81 15.93
CA PRO A 468 -6.38 23.03 16.57
C PRO A 468 -4.86 22.97 16.85
N ASP A 469 -4.31 21.76 17.02
CA ASP A 469 -2.90 21.53 17.33
C ASP A 469 -2.00 21.71 16.10
N ILE A 470 -0.69 21.68 16.34
CA ILE A 470 0.32 21.68 15.29
C ILE A 470 0.15 20.40 14.45
N PRO A 471 -0.01 20.49 13.11
CA PRO A 471 -0.06 19.33 12.24
C PRO A 471 1.17 18.42 12.38
N LEU A 472 0.99 17.12 12.14
CA LEU A 472 2.11 16.17 12.12
C LEU A 472 3.15 16.60 11.07
N PHE A 473 4.43 16.42 11.39
CA PHE A 473 5.55 16.59 10.47
C PHE A 473 6.67 15.63 10.82
N GLY A 474 7.48 15.24 9.84
CA GLY A 474 8.62 14.37 10.07
C GLY A 474 8.21 12.95 10.46
N HIS A 475 7.10 12.46 9.92
CA HIS A 475 6.65 11.07 10.09
C HIS A 475 6.57 10.31 8.76
N PHE A 476 6.74 9.00 8.87
CA PHE A 476 6.24 8.03 7.88
C PHE A 476 4.85 7.60 8.35
N LEU A 477 3.84 7.89 7.54
CA LEU A 477 2.44 7.60 7.85
C LEU A 477 2.00 6.35 7.12
N LYS A 478 1.46 5.39 7.87
CA LYS A 478 0.86 4.17 7.35
C LYS A 478 -0.50 4.00 7.99
N ASP A 479 -1.52 3.71 7.17
CA ASP A 479 -2.90 3.55 7.64
C ASP A 479 -3.37 4.72 8.52
N TYR A 480 -3.09 5.95 8.06
CA TYR A 480 -3.47 7.22 8.71
C TYR A 480 -2.80 7.51 10.07
N GLN A 481 -1.71 6.81 10.41
CA GLN A 481 -1.00 6.97 11.67
C GLN A 481 0.51 6.99 11.50
N PRO A 482 1.26 7.66 12.39
CA PRO A 482 2.71 7.52 12.47
C PRO A 482 3.15 6.06 12.59
N TYR A 483 4.13 5.70 11.79
CA TYR A 483 4.70 4.36 11.73
C TYR A 483 6.23 4.41 11.80
N ALA A 484 6.84 3.27 12.09
CA ALA A 484 8.29 3.17 12.19
C ALA A 484 8.95 3.43 10.83
N TRP A 485 10.08 4.16 10.85
CA TRP A 485 10.90 4.48 9.68
C TRP A 485 11.58 3.27 9.03
#